data_AF-A0A9W8P6F3-F1
#
_entry.id   AF-A0A9W8P6F3-F1
#
_cell.length_a   1.000
_cell.length_b   1.000
_cell.length_c   1.000
_cell.angle_alpha   90.00
_cell.angle_beta   90.00
_cell.angle_gamma   90.00
#
_symmetry.space_group_name_H-M   'P 1'
#
loop_
_entity.id
_entity.type
_entity.pdbx_description
1 polymer ?
#
loop_
_entity_poly.entity_id
_entity_poly.type
_entity_poly.pdbx_seq_one_letter_code
_entity_poly.pdbx_strand_id
1 'polypeptide(L)'
;MAAYLDVYAGDIIKHEKELEEYNLARSLISTHGTVFNLPALPELLSDEQREILQELNKSSDHASLRFDPPTPLLLGRIIFDLDPSPGLNKTRQNFLSLCTGDRGLCKSAPNKKLHYLGCPIHRVVKGFVAQGGDVTRSDGSGGESIYGPKFPSEKAGLQVLPQRGSLAMANSGGKSPNNTSQFFIVLSSDVGVHSRLKGKYVVFGKIRVGDREGEQVLENLNELGASGKATDERPLVPVWIGGCGAL
;
A
#
# COMPACT_ATOMS: atom_id res chain seq x y z
N MET A 1 8.82 -9.40 -17.44
CA MET A 1 7.58 -8.58 -17.37
C MET A 1 7.37 -8.27 -15.92
N ALA A 2 7.34 -6.98 -15.56
CA ALA A 2 7.30 -6.57 -14.16
C ALA A 2 6.22 -5.50 -13.94
N ALA A 3 5.86 -5.31 -12.68
CA ALA A 3 4.92 -4.29 -12.24
C ALA A 3 5.42 -3.70 -10.93
N TYR A 4 4.98 -2.50 -10.58
CA TYR A 4 5.27 -1.91 -9.28
C TYR A 4 3.99 -1.44 -8.59
N LEU A 5 4.04 -1.40 -7.26
CA LEU A 5 3.07 -0.75 -6.39
C LEU A 5 3.82 0.16 -5.41
N ASP A 6 3.46 1.43 -5.35
CA ASP A 6 3.84 2.35 -4.29
C ASP A 6 2.83 2.23 -3.17
N VAL A 7 3.29 1.75 -2.02
CA VAL A 7 2.44 1.47 -0.86
C VAL A 7 2.51 2.64 0.10
N TYR A 8 1.35 3.14 0.48
CA TYR A 8 1.19 4.24 1.42
C TYR A 8 0.46 3.75 2.66
N ALA A 9 0.75 4.35 3.81
CA ALA A 9 0.05 4.10 5.05
C ALA A 9 0.02 5.34 5.97
N GLY A 10 -1.07 5.50 6.70
CA GLY A 10 -1.24 6.57 7.67
C GLY A 10 -2.60 7.27 7.59
N ASP A 11 -2.76 8.29 8.42
CA ASP A 11 -3.93 9.16 8.43
C ASP A 11 -3.63 10.41 7.58
N ILE A 12 -4.30 10.52 6.44
CA ILE A 12 -4.10 11.61 5.47
C ILE A 12 -4.47 12.96 6.09
N ILE A 13 -5.58 13.03 6.82
CA ILE A 13 -6.08 14.29 7.41
C ILE A 13 -5.11 14.75 8.49
N LYS A 14 -4.65 13.83 9.34
CA LYS A 14 -3.64 14.14 10.34
C LYS A 14 -2.33 14.60 9.70
N HIS A 15 -1.88 13.91 8.66
CA HIS A 15 -0.63 14.26 7.96
C HIS A 15 -0.70 15.64 7.31
N GLU A 16 -1.81 15.97 6.65
CA GLU A 16 -2.03 17.30 6.05
C GLU A 16 -1.94 18.40 7.10
N LYS A 17 -2.61 18.20 8.25
CA LYS A 17 -2.52 19.14 9.37
C LYS A 17 -1.08 19.29 9.90
N GLU A 18 -0.39 18.19 10.17
CA GLU A 18 1.00 18.23 10.66
C GLU A 18 1.95 18.90 9.65
N LEU A 19 1.69 18.73 8.34
CA LEU A 19 2.43 19.37 7.28
C LEU A 19 2.17 20.88 7.22
N GLU A 20 0.93 21.33 7.41
CA GLU A 20 0.58 22.74 7.53
C GLU A 20 1.30 23.40 8.72
N GLU A 21 1.26 22.77 9.90
CA GLU A 21 1.94 23.25 11.11
C GLU A 21 3.47 23.34 10.92
N TYR A 22 4.06 22.36 10.21
CA TYR A 22 5.49 22.36 9.88
C TYR A 22 5.85 23.46 8.87
N ASN A 23 5.03 23.64 7.83
CA ASN A 23 5.24 24.68 6.83
C ASN A 23 5.07 26.09 7.40
N LEU A 24 4.17 26.26 8.37
CA LEU A 24 4.05 27.52 9.10
C LEU A 24 5.34 27.83 9.88
N ALA A 25 5.91 26.85 10.59
CA ALA A 25 7.20 27.02 11.26
C ALA A 25 8.31 27.41 10.28
N ARG A 26 8.36 26.76 9.09
CA ARG A 26 9.30 27.14 8.03
C ARG A 26 9.13 28.58 7.55
N SER A 27 7.89 29.04 7.41
CA SER A 27 7.57 30.42 7.00
C SER A 27 8.09 31.43 8.02
N LEU A 28 7.89 31.17 9.31
CA LEU A 28 8.39 32.03 10.39
C LEU A 28 9.92 32.07 10.43
N ILE A 29 10.59 30.93 10.26
CA ILE A 29 12.06 30.88 10.13
C ILE A 29 12.52 31.70 8.93
N SER A 30 11.87 31.56 7.78
CA SER A 30 12.23 32.34 6.59
C SER A 30 12.05 33.85 6.81
N THR A 31 11.08 34.25 7.62
CA THR A 31 10.76 35.67 7.88
C THR A 31 11.69 36.28 8.91
N HIS A 32 12.02 35.52 9.97
CA HIS A 32 12.71 36.04 11.15
C HIS A 32 14.13 35.48 11.34
N GLY A 33 14.57 34.58 10.47
CA GLY A 33 15.79 33.81 10.66
C GLY A 33 17.06 34.65 10.77
N THR A 34 17.14 35.77 10.06
CA THR A 34 18.28 36.69 10.19
C THR A 34 18.27 37.45 11.52
N VAL A 35 17.09 37.83 12.02
CA VAL A 35 16.93 38.64 13.24
C VAL A 35 17.27 37.82 14.48
N PHE A 36 16.80 36.57 14.54
CA PHE A 36 17.02 35.69 15.69
C PHE A 36 18.13 34.64 15.46
N ASN A 37 18.92 34.80 14.39
CA ASN A 37 19.98 33.86 14.02
C ASN A 37 19.51 32.39 14.00
N LEU A 38 18.37 32.15 13.35
CA LEU A 38 17.73 30.83 13.28
C LEU A 38 18.37 29.96 12.18
N PRO A 39 18.51 28.65 12.39
CA PRO A 39 18.86 27.70 11.33
C PRO A 39 17.79 27.67 10.23
N ALA A 40 18.15 27.17 9.05
CA ALA A 40 17.27 27.15 7.88
C ALA A 40 16.10 26.16 7.96
N LEU A 41 16.19 25.15 8.83
CA LEU A 41 15.20 24.08 8.96
C LEU A 41 14.64 24.03 10.40
N PRO A 42 13.32 23.84 10.58
CA PRO A 42 12.70 23.78 11.91
C PRO A 42 13.30 22.70 12.82
N GLU A 43 13.67 21.55 12.28
CA GLU A 43 14.18 20.43 13.06
C GLU A 43 15.57 20.70 13.66
N LEU A 44 16.29 21.71 13.14
CA LEU A 44 17.61 22.11 13.61
C LEU A 44 17.57 23.19 14.70
N LEU A 45 16.39 23.71 15.03
CA LEU A 45 16.21 24.71 16.08
C LEU A 45 16.55 24.14 17.46
N SER A 46 17.22 24.93 18.30
CA SER A 46 17.33 24.63 19.73
C SER A 46 15.96 24.77 20.43
N ASP A 47 15.83 24.20 21.62
CA ASP A 47 14.60 24.30 22.41
C ASP A 47 14.22 25.78 22.67
N GLU A 48 15.20 26.63 22.99
CA GLU A 48 15.00 28.08 23.17
C GLU A 48 14.47 28.75 21.89
N GLN A 49 15.00 28.39 20.72
CA GLN A 49 14.53 28.94 19.44
C GLN A 49 13.13 28.45 19.07
N ARG A 50 12.79 27.19 19.41
CA ARG A 50 11.44 26.64 19.25
C ARG A 50 10.43 27.41 20.11
N GLU A 51 10.79 27.73 21.35
CA GLU A 51 9.94 28.54 22.25
C GLU A 51 9.69 29.95 21.73
N ILE A 52 10.74 30.65 21.27
CA ILE A 52 10.62 31.99 20.68
C ILE A 52 9.64 31.99 19.50
N LEU A 53 9.78 31.03 18.58
CA LEU A 53 8.87 30.93 17.43
C LEU A 53 7.44 30.61 17.86
N GLN A 54 7.26 29.77 18.89
CA GLN A 54 5.95 29.46 19.43
C GLN A 54 5.26 30.70 20.01
N GLU A 55 6.00 31.57 20.70
CA GLU A 55 5.49 32.83 21.25
C GLU A 55 5.13 33.83 20.15
N LEU A 56 5.99 33.99 19.13
CA LEU A 56 5.72 34.84 17.97
C LEU A 56 4.46 34.39 17.20
N ASN A 57 4.17 33.09 17.16
CA ASN A 57 2.97 32.59 16.50
C ASN A 57 1.69 32.80 17.34
N LYS A 58 1.79 32.67 18.67
CA LYS A 58 0.66 32.87 19.59
C LYS A 58 0.09 34.29 19.54
N SER A 59 0.91 35.28 19.18
CA SER A 59 0.46 36.68 19.04
C SER A 59 -0.24 36.96 17.71
N SER A 60 -0.17 36.06 16.73
CA SER A 60 -0.61 36.30 15.35
C SER A 60 -1.85 35.49 14.95
N ASP A 61 -1.93 34.18 15.24
CA ASP A 61 -3.00 33.32 14.68
C ASP A 61 -3.36 32.08 15.53
N HIS A 62 -2.78 31.91 16.72
CA HIS A 62 -3.00 30.77 17.65
C HIS A 62 -2.82 29.34 17.08
N ALA A 63 -2.37 29.16 15.83
CA ALA A 63 -2.08 27.85 15.28
C ALA A 63 -0.96 27.13 16.06
N SER A 64 -1.01 25.81 16.16
CA SER A 64 0.11 25.01 16.65
C SER A 64 1.26 25.06 15.65
N LEU A 65 2.51 25.04 16.14
CA LEU A 65 3.68 24.83 15.29
C LEU A 65 4.18 23.41 15.48
N ARG A 66 4.78 22.89 14.42
CA ARG A 66 5.50 21.63 14.42
C ARG A 66 6.91 21.87 13.91
N PHE A 67 7.91 21.37 14.62
CA PHE A 67 9.31 21.60 14.27
C PHE A 67 10.00 20.37 13.67
N ASP A 68 9.44 19.18 13.86
CA ASP A 68 9.95 17.98 13.20
C ASP A 68 9.07 17.68 11.98
N PRO A 69 9.62 17.24 10.83
CA PRO A 69 8.80 16.94 9.67
C PRO A 69 7.73 15.88 10.00
N PRO A 70 6.54 15.92 9.36
CA PRO A 70 5.56 14.86 9.51
C PRO A 70 6.11 13.55 8.95
N THR A 71 5.72 12.43 9.54
CA THR A 71 6.10 11.11 9.03
C THR A 71 5.58 10.95 7.60
N PRO A 72 6.43 10.57 6.62
CA PRO A 72 5.99 10.36 5.25
C PRO A 72 4.90 9.28 5.16
N LEU A 73 3.87 9.51 4.34
CA LEU A 73 2.83 8.51 4.09
C LEU A 73 3.31 7.38 3.17
N LEU A 74 4.29 7.63 2.30
CA LEU A 74 4.86 6.61 1.41
C LEU A 74 5.71 5.65 2.25
N LEU A 75 5.32 4.38 2.31
CA LEU A 75 6.13 3.31 2.92
C LEU A 75 7.26 2.86 1.99
N GLY A 76 7.05 2.97 0.69
CA GLY A 76 8.02 2.61 -0.35
C GLY A 76 7.38 1.91 -1.55
N ARG A 77 8.22 1.57 -2.52
CA ARG A 77 7.86 0.83 -3.73
C ARG A 77 8.15 -0.67 -3.58
N ILE A 78 7.22 -1.50 -4.02
CA ILE A 78 7.44 -2.93 -4.26
C ILE A 78 7.48 -3.17 -5.75
N ILE A 79 8.53 -3.82 -6.25
CA ILE A 79 8.59 -4.29 -7.63
C ILE A 79 8.33 -5.79 -7.68
N PHE A 80 7.36 -6.21 -8.49
CA PHE A 80 7.04 -7.61 -8.74
C PHE A 80 7.60 -8.08 -10.08
N ASP A 81 8.36 -9.16 -10.05
CA ASP A 81 8.65 -9.94 -11.25
C ASP A 81 7.51 -10.96 -11.44
N LEU A 82 6.79 -10.83 -12.56
CA LEU A 82 5.64 -11.68 -12.87
C LEU A 82 6.10 -12.93 -13.64
N ASP A 83 5.51 -14.07 -13.32
CA ASP A 83 5.86 -15.34 -13.93
C ASP A 83 5.57 -15.30 -15.45
N PRO A 84 6.58 -15.54 -16.31
CA PRO A 84 6.42 -15.46 -17.76
C PRO A 84 5.67 -16.65 -18.35
N SER A 85 5.42 -17.72 -17.58
CA SER A 85 4.83 -18.97 -18.05
C SER A 85 3.54 -18.73 -18.88
N PRO A 86 3.39 -19.38 -20.05
CA PRO A 86 2.20 -19.21 -20.89
C PRO A 86 0.90 -19.55 -20.17
N GLY A 87 0.97 -20.51 -19.25
CA GLY A 87 -0.16 -20.93 -18.42
C GLY A 87 -0.61 -19.90 -17.37
N LEU A 88 0.01 -18.71 -17.29
CA LEU A 88 -0.38 -17.62 -16.38
C LEU A 88 -0.75 -16.32 -17.14
N ASN A 89 -0.95 -16.41 -18.45
CA ASN A 89 -1.12 -15.23 -19.29
C ASN A 89 -2.35 -14.41 -18.87
N LYS A 90 -3.49 -15.05 -18.57
CA LYS A 90 -4.70 -14.30 -18.20
C LYS A 90 -4.55 -13.60 -16.87
N THR A 91 -3.98 -14.29 -15.88
CA THR A 91 -3.74 -13.73 -14.53
C THR A 91 -2.79 -12.55 -14.60
N ARG A 92 -1.66 -12.71 -15.31
CA ARG A 92 -0.66 -11.66 -15.48
C ARG A 92 -1.21 -10.43 -16.22
N GLN A 93 -1.91 -10.64 -17.34
CA GLN A 93 -2.53 -9.54 -18.09
C GLN A 93 -3.57 -8.80 -17.27
N ASN A 94 -4.37 -9.52 -16.46
CA ASN A 94 -5.34 -8.91 -15.56
C ASN A 94 -4.64 -7.97 -14.56
N PHE A 95 -3.62 -8.47 -13.86
CA PHE A 95 -2.90 -7.66 -12.87
C PHE A 95 -2.22 -6.43 -13.50
N LEU A 96 -1.52 -6.59 -14.63
CA LEU A 96 -0.84 -5.48 -15.31
C LEU A 96 -1.80 -4.41 -15.83
N SER A 97 -2.92 -4.84 -16.41
CA SER A 97 -3.95 -3.91 -16.90
C SER A 97 -4.58 -3.13 -15.73
N LEU A 98 -4.75 -3.79 -14.58
CA LEU A 98 -5.21 -3.13 -13.34
C LEU A 98 -4.13 -2.24 -12.70
N CYS A 99 -2.84 -2.50 -12.91
CA CYS A 99 -1.76 -1.58 -12.51
C CYS A 99 -1.69 -0.34 -13.40
N THR A 100 -2.05 -0.45 -14.69
CA THR A 100 -1.96 0.67 -15.64
C THR A 100 -3.28 1.44 -15.80
N GLY A 101 -4.41 0.83 -15.47
CA GLY A 101 -5.73 1.43 -15.62
C GLY A 101 -6.23 1.52 -17.08
N ASP A 102 -5.66 0.73 -17.99
CA ASP A 102 -5.87 0.83 -19.44
C ASP A 102 -7.21 0.24 -19.94
N ARG A 103 -8.02 -0.36 -19.06
CA ARG A 103 -9.29 -1.03 -19.41
C ARG A 103 -10.56 -0.24 -19.10
N GLY A 104 -10.44 1.02 -18.69
CA GLY A 104 -11.59 1.89 -18.46
C GLY A 104 -12.35 1.57 -17.15
N LEU A 105 -13.67 1.50 -17.23
CA LEU A 105 -14.57 1.42 -16.07
C LEU A 105 -15.00 -0.02 -15.77
N CYS A 106 -15.26 -0.31 -14.49
CA CYS A 106 -15.85 -1.56 -14.03
C CYS A 106 -17.30 -1.66 -14.53
N LYS A 107 -17.69 -2.81 -15.07
CA LYS A 107 -19.06 -3.07 -15.53
C LYS A 107 -20.04 -3.18 -14.35
N SER A 108 -19.61 -3.78 -13.25
CA SER A 108 -20.41 -3.98 -12.03
C SER A 108 -20.46 -2.75 -11.12
N ALA A 109 -19.58 -1.77 -11.33
CA ALA A 109 -19.53 -0.52 -10.59
C ALA A 109 -19.14 0.63 -11.54
N PRO A 110 -20.08 1.19 -12.32
CA PRO A 110 -19.77 2.11 -13.42
C PRO A 110 -18.99 3.37 -13.04
N ASN A 111 -19.03 3.79 -11.78
CA ASN A 111 -18.29 4.95 -11.28
C ASN A 111 -16.86 4.61 -10.81
N LYS A 112 -16.41 3.36 -10.99
CA LYS A 112 -15.10 2.87 -10.57
C LYS A 112 -14.28 2.46 -11.79
N LYS A 113 -12.98 2.74 -11.76
CA LYS A 113 -12.03 2.34 -12.80
C LYS A 113 -11.49 0.94 -12.53
N LEU A 114 -11.20 0.18 -13.58
CA LEU A 114 -10.37 -1.02 -13.52
C LEU A 114 -8.91 -0.62 -13.27
N HIS A 115 -8.60 -0.11 -12.08
CA HIS A 115 -7.30 0.45 -11.73
C HIS A 115 -7.02 0.29 -10.22
N TYR A 116 -5.81 -0.11 -9.86
CA TYR A 116 -5.38 -0.26 -8.47
C TYR A 116 -5.03 1.07 -7.79
N LEU A 117 -4.79 2.15 -8.52
CA LEU A 117 -4.49 3.45 -7.92
C LEU A 117 -5.60 3.90 -6.97
N GLY A 118 -5.23 4.20 -5.72
CA GLY A 118 -6.14 4.56 -4.63
C GLY A 118 -6.87 3.38 -3.98
N CYS A 119 -6.65 2.13 -4.43
CA CYS A 119 -7.27 0.98 -3.81
C CYS A 119 -6.66 0.70 -2.43
N PRO A 120 -7.49 0.42 -1.40
CA PRO A 120 -6.98 -0.01 -0.10
C PRO A 120 -6.37 -1.41 -0.13
N ILE A 121 -5.33 -1.59 0.68
CA ILE A 121 -4.92 -2.89 1.20
C ILE A 121 -5.80 -3.15 2.43
N HIS A 122 -7.03 -3.55 2.16
CA HIS A 122 -8.14 -3.58 3.12
C HIS A 122 -7.98 -4.65 4.22
N ARG A 123 -7.08 -5.62 4.02
CA ARG A 123 -6.85 -6.70 4.97
C ARG A 123 -5.36 -6.95 5.12
N VAL A 124 -4.84 -6.85 6.34
CA VAL A 124 -3.43 -7.12 6.64
C VAL A 124 -3.36 -7.93 7.93
N VAL A 125 -2.82 -9.14 7.84
CA VAL A 125 -2.72 -10.05 8.98
C VAL A 125 -1.26 -10.34 9.26
N LYS A 126 -0.81 -9.95 10.45
CA LYS A 126 0.58 -10.13 10.89
C LYS A 126 0.97 -11.60 10.85
N GLY A 127 2.10 -11.91 10.20
CA GLY A 127 2.61 -13.26 10.01
C GLY A 127 1.85 -14.07 8.97
N PHE A 128 1.01 -13.45 8.13
CA PHE A 128 0.22 -14.14 7.11
C PHE A 128 0.28 -13.45 5.75
N VAL A 129 -0.61 -12.49 5.48
CA VAL A 129 -0.76 -11.86 4.15
C VAL A 129 -1.20 -10.40 4.26
N ALA A 130 -0.86 -9.60 3.24
CA ALA A 130 -1.48 -8.31 2.95
C ALA A 130 -2.35 -8.46 1.69
N GLN A 131 -3.63 -8.16 1.77
CA GLN A 131 -4.62 -8.34 0.71
C GLN A 131 -5.24 -6.99 0.31
N GLY A 132 -5.32 -6.77 -0.99
CA GLY A 132 -5.85 -5.56 -1.60
C GLY A 132 -6.49 -5.85 -2.96
N GLY A 133 -6.68 -4.78 -3.74
CA GLY A 133 -7.17 -4.90 -5.12
C GLY A 133 -8.69 -5.07 -5.27
N ASP A 134 -9.47 -4.72 -4.25
CA ASP A 134 -10.92 -4.57 -4.41
C ASP A 134 -11.23 -3.21 -5.07
N VAL A 135 -11.24 -3.22 -6.39
CA VAL A 135 -11.44 -2.01 -7.22
C VAL A 135 -12.89 -1.51 -7.24
N THR A 136 -13.86 -2.27 -6.70
CA THR A 136 -15.28 -1.89 -6.78
C THR A 136 -15.83 -1.40 -5.44
N ARG A 137 -15.47 -2.06 -4.32
CA ARG A 137 -16.02 -1.77 -2.98
C ARG A 137 -14.98 -1.41 -1.94
N SER A 138 -13.71 -1.69 -2.21
CA SER A 138 -12.59 -1.32 -1.34
C SER A 138 -12.59 -1.98 0.05
N ASP A 139 -13.43 -2.99 0.29
CA ASP A 139 -13.61 -3.64 1.60
C ASP A 139 -13.36 -5.15 1.58
N GLY A 140 -13.06 -5.72 0.40
CA GLY A 140 -12.82 -7.14 0.20
C GLY A 140 -14.06 -7.92 -0.25
N SER A 141 -15.24 -7.31 -0.25
CA SER A 141 -16.48 -7.94 -0.74
C SER A 141 -16.69 -7.79 -2.26
N GLY A 142 -15.85 -6.99 -2.92
CA GLY A 142 -15.96 -6.66 -4.34
C GLY A 142 -14.83 -7.21 -5.22
N GLY A 143 -14.46 -6.40 -6.21
CA GLY A 143 -13.50 -6.71 -7.26
C GLY A 143 -14.16 -7.16 -8.56
N GLU A 144 -13.57 -6.70 -9.67
CA GLU A 144 -13.88 -7.12 -11.04
C GLU A 144 -12.58 -7.36 -11.79
N SER A 145 -12.54 -8.35 -12.69
CA SER A 145 -11.41 -8.58 -13.59
C SER A 145 -11.56 -7.79 -14.88
N ILE A 146 -10.48 -7.63 -15.63
CA ILE A 146 -10.55 -6.97 -16.95
C ILE A 146 -11.39 -7.75 -17.99
N TYR A 147 -11.70 -9.00 -17.70
CA TYR A 147 -12.51 -9.87 -18.56
C TYR A 147 -14.00 -9.86 -18.16
N GLY A 148 -14.39 -9.08 -17.15
CA GLY A 148 -15.72 -9.08 -16.54
C GLY A 148 -15.68 -9.54 -15.08
N PRO A 149 -16.81 -10.03 -14.51
CA PRO A 149 -16.93 -10.25 -13.08
C PRO A 149 -15.84 -11.17 -12.49
N LYS A 150 -15.51 -12.26 -13.19
CA LYS A 150 -14.53 -13.27 -12.73
C LYS A 150 -13.84 -13.94 -13.92
N PHE A 151 -12.68 -14.55 -13.68
CA PHE A 151 -12.02 -15.47 -14.62
C PHE A 151 -11.52 -16.75 -13.93
N PRO A 152 -11.40 -17.90 -14.64
CA PRO A 152 -10.98 -19.17 -14.04
C PRO A 152 -9.54 -19.14 -13.52
N SER A 153 -9.27 -19.90 -12.44
CA SER A 153 -7.90 -20.12 -11.96
C SER A 153 -7.04 -20.92 -12.94
N GLU A 154 -5.85 -20.39 -13.21
CA GLU A 154 -4.86 -21.01 -14.08
C GLU A 154 -4.03 -22.04 -13.30
N LYS A 155 -4.05 -23.31 -13.75
CA LYS A 155 -3.45 -24.45 -13.03
C LYS A 155 -1.96 -24.28 -12.72
N ALA A 156 -1.22 -23.61 -13.60
CA ALA A 156 0.22 -23.39 -13.44
C ALA A 156 0.54 -22.71 -12.10
N GLY A 157 -0.21 -21.66 -11.73
CA GLY A 157 0.01 -20.94 -10.47
C GLY A 157 -0.50 -21.67 -9.23
N LEU A 158 -1.41 -22.64 -9.37
CA LEU A 158 -1.88 -23.46 -8.24
C LEU A 158 -0.83 -24.48 -7.79
N GLN A 159 0.11 -24.85 -8.66
CA GLN A 159 1.16 -25.83 -8.35
C GLN A 159 2.36 -25.21 -7.62
N VAL A 160 2.51 -23.89 -7.70
CA VAL A 160 3.59 -23.13 -7.07
C VAL A 160 3.38 -23.09 -5.56
N LEU A 161 4.44 -23.35 -4.80
CA LEU A 161 4.46 -23.14 -3.36
C LEU A 161 4.64 -21.64 -3.07
N PRO A 162 3.67 -20.96 -2.44
CA PRO A 162 3.83 -19.55 -2.06
C PRO A 162 4.94 -19.42 -1.00
N GLN A 163 5.73 -18.37 -1.07
CA GLN A 163 6.77 -18.00 -0.10
C GLN A 163 6.60 -16.52 0.28
N ARG A 164 7.31 -16.03 1.30
CA ARG A 164 7.36 -14.59 1.60
C ARG A 164 7.64 -13.78 0.32
N GLY A 165 6.90 -12.69 0.13
CA GLY A 165 6.98 -11.84 -1.05
C GLY A 165 6.31 -12.41 -2.31
N SER A 166 5.70 -13.60 -2.25
CA SER A 166 4.90 -14.12 -3.37
C SER A 166 3.63 -13.30 -3.56
N LEU A 167 3.29 -13.06 -4.82
CA LEU A 167 2.07 -12.40 -5.27
C LEU A 167 1.08 -13.44 -5.79
N ALA A 168 -0.13 -13.46 -5.24
CA ALA A 168 -1.15 -14.44 -5.57
C ALA A 168 -2.56 -13.85 -5.64
N MET A 169 -3.42 -14.46 -6.46
CA MET A 169 -4.82 -14.03 -6.58
C MET A 169 -5.60 -14.40 -5.33
N ALA A 170 -6.35 -13.45 -4.78
CA ALA A 170 -7.35 -13.73 -3.76
C ALA A 170 -8.62 -14.27 -4.43
N ASN A 171 -9.26 -15.25 -3.78
CA ASN A 171 -10.54 -15.79 -4.23
C ASN A 171 -11.39 -16.22 -3.02
N SER A 172 -12.70 -16.36 -3.24
CA SER A 172 -13.66 -16.76 -2.21
C SER A 172 -13.71 -18.28 -1.96
N GLY A 173 -12.76 -19.06 -2.49
CA GLY A 173 -12.78 -20.52 -2.44
C GLY A 173 -13.93 -21.16 -3.22
N GLY A 174 -14.17 -22.45 -2.97
CA GLY A 174 -15.25 -23.24 -3.58
C GLY A 174 -14.80 -24.27 -4.62
N LYS A 175 -15.76 -25.03 -5.17
CA LYS A 175 -15.50 -26.14 -6.11
C LYS A 175 -14.88 -25.70 -7.45
N SER A 176 -15.11 -24.44 -7.84
CA SER A 176 -14.58 -23.83 -9.06
C SER A 176 -13.89 -22.51 -8.71
N PRO A 177 -12.59 -22.52 -8.37
CA PRO A 177 -11.88 -21.31 -7.97
C PRO A 177 -11.83 -20.34 -9.17
N ASN A 178 -12.33 -19.13 -8.94
CA ASN A 178 -12.32 -18.05 -9.91
C ASN A 178 -11.73 -16.80 -9.25
N ASN A 179 -11.11 -15.95 -10.06
CA ASN A 179 -10.38 -14.77 -9.62
C ASN A 179 -11.05 -13.49 -10.12
N THR A 180 -10.83 -12.38 -9.42
CA THR A 180 -11.30 -11.03 -9.78
C THR A 180 -10.09 -10.10 -9.96
N SER A 181 -10.12 -8.91 -9.37
CA SER A 181 -8.97 -8.01 -9.23
C SER A 181 -8.22 -8.18 -7.91
N GLN A 182 -8.80 -8.85 -6.92
CA GLN A 182 -8.17 -8.94 -5.61
C GLN A 182 -6.93 -9.85 -5.63
N PHE A 183 -5.89 -9.42 -4.92
CA PHE A 183 -4.63 -10.13 -4.77
C PHE A 183 -4.17 -10.06 -3.31
N PHE A 184 -3.21 -10.91 -2.97
CA PHE A 184 -2.46 -10.78 -1.73
C PHE A 184 -0.97 -10.99 -1.94
N ILE A 185 -0.20 -10.40 -1.03
CA ILE A 185 1.24 -10.59 -0.88
C ILE A 185 1.46 -11.41 0.38
N VAL A 186 2.25 -12.47 0.28
CA VAL A 186 2.59 -13.31 1.44
C VAL A 186 3.61 -12.59 2.31
N LEU A 187 3.27 -12.35 3.57
CA LEU A 187 4.16 -11.70 4.55
C LEU A 187 4.91 -12.72 5.41
N SER A 188 4.33 -13.91 5.58
CA SER A 188 4.89 -14.96 6.43
C SER A 188 6.13 -15.61 5.83
N SER A 189 7.12 -15.91 6.68
CA SER A 189 8.23 -16.83 6.37
C SER A 189 7.97 -18.26 6.86
N ASP A 190 6.83 -18.50 7.51
CA ASP A 190 6.47 -19.81 8.07
C ASP A 190 6.05 -20.81 6.98
N VAL A 191 6.76 -21.94 6.91
CA VAL A 191 6.53 -23.00 5.91
C VAL A 191 5.17 -23.70 6.07
N GLY A 192 4.64 -23.76 7.29
CA GLY A 192 3.29 -24.25 7.59
C GLY A 192 2.22 -23.30 7.05
N VAL A 193 2.41 -21.98 7.12
CA VAL A 193 1.56 -21.00 6.42
C VAL A 193 1.59 -21.23 4.91
N HIS A 194 2.79 -21.34 4.33
CA HIS A 194 2.97 -21.56 2.89
C HIS A 194 2.25 -22.82 2.41
N SER A 195 2.37 -23.91 3.17
CA SER A 195 1.72 -25.19 2.87
C SER A 195 0.19 -25.11 2.90
N ARG A 196 -0.39 -24.29 3.78
CA ARG A 196 -1.85 -24.07 3.85
C ARG A 196 -2.41 -23.29 2.66
N LEU A 197 -1.58 -22.48 2.00
CA LEU A 197 -1.95 -21.67 0.83
C LEU A 197 -1.80 -22.41 -0.50
N LYS A 198 -0.86 -23.38 -0.57
CA LYS A 198 -0.58 -24.14 -1.79
C LYS A 198 -1.84 -24.80 -2.36
N GLY A 199 -2.01 -24.75 -3.68
CA GLY A 199 -3.13 -25.37 -4.39
C GLY A 199 -4.46 -24.61 -4.33
N LYS A 200 -4.57 -23.56 -3.50
CA LYS A 200 -5.81 -22.80 -3.31
C LYS A 200 -5.84 -21.46 -4.07
N TYR A 201 -4.67 -20.87 -4.26
CA TYR A 201 -4.50 -19.55 -4.84
C TYR A 201 -3.50 -19.60 -5.98
N VAL A 202 -3.79 -18.87 -7.07
CA VAL A 202 -2.89 -18.79 -8.22
C VAL A 202 -1.75 -17.86 -7.84
N VAL A 203 -0.54 -18.40 -7.63
CA VAL A 203 0.68 -17.61 -7.52
C VAL A 203 1.13 -17.23 -8.93
N PHE A 204 1.40 -15.95 -9.16
CA PHE A 204 1.71 -15.46 -10.51
C PHE A 204 2.86 -14.44 -10.56
N GLY A 205 3.52 -14.21 -9.43
CA GLY A 205 4.69 -13.37 -9.36
C GLY A 205 5.29 -13.38 -7.96
N LYS A 206 6.37 -12.63 -7.80
CA LYS A 206 7.01 -12.39 -6.51
C LYS A 206 7.72 -11.05 -6.53
N ILE A 207 7.98 -10.50 -5.36
CA ILE A 207 8.90 -9.37 -5.23
C ILE A 207 10.24 -9.68 -5.93
N ARG A 208 10.80 -8.66 -6.58
CA ARG A 208 12.07 -8.75 -7.29
C ARG A 208 13.20 -9.14 -6.34
N VAL A 209 14.04 -10.06 -6.78
CA VAL A 209 15.20 -10.49 -6.00
C VAL A 209 16.15 -9.31 -5.80
N GLY A 210 16.52 -9.05 -4.55
CA GLY A 210 17.40 -7.94 -4.18
C GLY A 210 16.70 -6.59 -4.02
N ASP A 211 15.36 -6.53 -4.14
CA ASP A 211 14.57 -5.33 -3.86
C ASP A 211 14.49 -5.07 -2.35
N ARG A 212 15.50 -4.37 -1.83
CA ARG A 212 15.60 -4.04 -0.39
C ARG A 212 14.47 -3.12 0.08
N GLU A 213 14.04 -2.20 -0.78
CA GLU A 213 12.94 -1.29 -0.46
C GLU A 213 11.64 -2.08 -0.35
N GLY A 214 11.34 -2.93 -1.34
CA GLY A 214 10.14 -3.76 -1.29
C GLY A 214 10.13 -4.71 -0.10
N GLU A 215 11.25 -5.32 0.29
CA GLU A 215 11.34 -6.14 1.51
C GLU A 215 11.03 -5.33 2.78
N GLN A 216 11.54 -4.10 2.88
CA GLN A 216 11.20 -3.19 3.98
C GLN A 216 9.71 -2.86 4.01
N VAL A 217 9.08 -2.66 2.84
CA VAL A 217 7.63 -2.46 2.76
C VAL A 217 6.88 -3.69 3.26
N LEU A 218 7.33 -4.91 2.96
CA LEU A 218 6.71 -6.14 3.49
C LEU A 218 6.81 -6.24 5.02
N GLU A 219 7.94 -5.84 5.60
CA GLU A 219 8.10 -5.75 7.07
C GLU A 219 7.15 -4.72 7.67
N ASN A 220 7.09 -3.52 7.09
CA ASN A 220 6.21 -2.45 7.56
C ASN A 220 4.73 -2.87 7.48
N LEU A 221 4.31 -3.46 6.36
CA LEU A 221 2.96 -4.03 6.22
C LEU A 221 2.68 -5.08 7.30
N ASN A 222 3.64 -5.96 7.58
CA ASN A 222 3.47 -6.99 8.60
C ASN A 222 3.27 -6.40 10.01
N GLU A 223 3.95 -5.31 10.34
CA GLU A 223 3.79 -4.61 11.61
C GLU A 223 2.50 -3.80 11.70
N LEU A 224 1.99 -3.31 10.57
CA LEU A 224 0.67 -2.68 10.47
C LEU A 224 -0.48 -3.69 10.46
N GLY A 225 -0.19 -4.99 10.39
CA GLY A 225 -1.19 -6.04 10.35
C GLY A 225 -1.92 -6.23 11.67
N ALA A 226 -3.20 -6.56 11.58
CA ALA A 226 -3.99 -6.98 12.72
C ALA A 226 -3.36 -8.22 13.36
N SER A 227 -3.34 -8.27 14.70
CA SER A 227 -3.01 -9.50 15.41
C SER A 227 -4.10 -10.56 15.15
N GLY A 228 -3.76 -11.85 15.23
CA GLY A 228 -4.69 -12.96 14.93
C GLY A 228 -5.95 -13.06 15.82
N LYS A 229 -6.18 -12.10 16.72
CA LYS A 229 -7.39 -11.97 17.55
C LYS A 229 -8.33 -10.84 17.11
N ALA A 230 -7.92 -10.02 16.14
CA ALA A 230 -8.76 -8.93 15.63
C ALA A 230 -9.93 -9.48 14.81
N THR A 231 -11.11 -8.85 14.94
CA THR A 231 -12.36 -9.35 14.34
C THR A 231 -12.55 -9.00 12.87
N ASP A 232 -11.85 -7.98 12.35
CA ASP A 232 -12.02 -7.50 10.96
C ASP A 232 -10.77 -7.63 10.09
N GLU A 233 -9.64 -8.08 10.66
CA GLU A 233 -8.34 -8.26 9.98
C GLU A 233 -7.85 -7.00 9.20
N ARG A 234 -8.34 -5.82 9.58
CA ARG A 234 -7.96 -4.54 8.97
C ARG A 234 -6.60 -4.05 9.49
N PRO A 235 -5.82 -3.32 8.68
CA PRO A 235 -4.57 -2.75 9.16
C PRO A 235 -4.81 -1.71 10.28
N LEU A 236 -3.80 -1.52 11.15
CA LEU A 236 -3.84 -0.61 12.29
C LEU A 236 -4.04 0.87 11.91
N VAL A 237 -3.59 1.23 10.71
CA VAL A 237 -3.84 2.52 10.05
C VAL A 237 -4.27 2.25 8.61
N PRO A 238 -4.94 3.20 7.93
CA PRO A 238 -5.25 3.04 6.51
C PRO A 238 -3.99 2.73 5.69
N VAL A 239 -4.09 1.74 4.79
CA VAL A 239 -3.03 1.36 3.85
C VAL A 239 -3.63 1.32 2.45
N TRP A 240 -2.94 1.91 1.47
CA TRP A 240 -3.43 1.97 0.09
C TRP A 240 -2.30 1.96 -0.94
N ILE A 241 -2.68 1.73 -2.20
CA ILE A 241 -1.80 1.81 -3.36
C ILE A 241 -1.82 3.25 -3.86
N GLY A 242 -0.78 4.03 -3.57
CA GLY A 242 -0.70 5.45 -4.00
C GLY A 242 -0.06 5.65 -5.37
N GLY A 243 0.53 4.60 -5.94
CA GLY A 243 1.09 4.57 -7.28
C GLY A 243 1.20 3.15 -7.78
N CYS A 244 1.04 2.91 -9.08
CA CYS A 244 1.20 1.60 -9.68
C CYS A 244 1.41 1.68 -11.20
N GLY A 245 1.98 0.63 -11.77
CA GLY A 245 2.22 0.56 -13.21
C GLY A 245 2.95 -0.70 -13.65
N ALA A 246 3.08 -0.86 -14.96
CA ALA A 246 3.94 -1.87 -15.58
C ALA A 246 5.37 -1.31 -15.78
N LEU A 247 6.36 -2.20 -15.75
CA LEU A 247 7.78 -1.91 -16.01
C LEU A 247 8.28 -2.68 -17.25
#